data_AF-A0A1F9KG02-F1
#
_entry.id   AF-A0A1F9KG02-F1
#
_cell.length_a   1.000
_cell.length_b   1.000
_cell.length_c   1.000
_cell.angle_alpha   90.00
_cell.angle_beta   90.00
_cell.angle_gamma   90.00
#
_symmetry.space_group_name_H-M   'P 1'
#
loop_
_entity.id
_entity.type
_entity.pdbx_description
1 polymer ?
#
loop_
_entity_poly.entity_id
_entity_poly.type
_entity_poly.pdbx_seq_one_letter_code
_entity_poly.pdbx_strand_id
1 'polypeptide(L)'
;MKGLLLIAALVAGALSGPATVQDAELILRPTVTAQLLAGIAPAPGDPLVERLAALEGWKEQRRWMEAQWSQVRQRISAIEQWRAREVRMHEAHNKTLLYPFSGPDFLNAYALAPDHARYIFFGLERPGNLPTLESLTDQAFVELLQDARGALAGMFRRNYFITSNMITELATPRITGTIPVIATMMALMNLRIVKIESVDLFPELTRAYETPGANRPRKLLRGARLEFVNPRRGAPQQLYYFSLDATDRALEFYPGFLDWMGRNQPATALLKSASYLLHDNQFSKTRAMLLASADVVIQDDTGIPYRMLARSPWQVRLYGKYARPIEPLQYGYQPDLEAAYEARPETPVLPFSFGYHWGSQQSGLLIATRESN
;
A
#
# COMPACT_ATOMS: atom_id res chain seq x y z
N MET A 1 30.54 -50.07 -25.45
CA MET A 1 29.23 -49.98 -26.16
C MET A 1 28.15 -49.66 -25.14
N LYS A 2 27.51 -48.48 -25.27
CA LYS A 2 26.14 -48.09 -24.87
C LYS A 2 25.71 -48.37 -23.39
N GLY A 3 25.23 -47.42 -22.60
CA GLY A 3 24.58 -46.17 -22.94
C GLY A 3 24.43 -45.21 -21.76
N LEU A 4 24.25 -43.95 -22.13
CA LEU A 4 23.91 -42.79 -21.32
C LEU A 4 22.50 -42.97 -20.73
N LEU A 5 22.34 -42.86 -19.42
CA LEU A 5 21.03 -42.71 -18.77
C LEU A 5 20.73 -41.22 -18.62
N LEU A 6 19.93 -40.68 -19.54
CA LEU A 6 19.26 -39.39 -19.40
C LEU A 6 18.20 -39.51 -18.30
N ILE A 7 18.32 -38.74 -17.23
CA ILE A 7 17.22 -38.47 -16.30
C ILE A 7 16.46 -37.27 -16.86
N ALA A 8 15.39 -37.53 -17.61
CA ALA A 8 14.44 -36.50 -18.02
C ALA A 8 13.48 -36.22 -16.84
N ALA A 9 13.56 -35.00 -16.30
CA ALA A 9 12.62 -34.49 -15.32
C ALA A 9 11.23 -34.30 -15.96
N LEU A 10 10.23 -35.02 -15.48
CA LEU A 10 8.83 -34.74 -15.79
C LEU A 10 8.39 -33.51 -15.00
N VAL A 11 8.34 -32.36 -15.68
CA VAL A 11 7.58 -31.19 -15.22
C VAL A 11 6.12 -31.46 -15.59
N ALA A 12 5.34 -31.96 -14.63
CA ALA A 12 3.90 -32.02 -14.76
C ALA A 12 3.33 -30.60 -14.65
N GLY A 13 3.11 -29.97 -15.80
CA GLY A 13 2.29 -28.77 -15.90
C GLY A 13 0.85 -29.11 -15.55
N ALA A 14 0.37 -28.64 -14.40
CA ALA A 14 -1.06 -28.66 -14.08
C ALA A 14 -1.76 -27.71 -15.06
N LEU A 15 -2.39 -28.28 -16.10
CA LEU A 15 -3.36 -27.59 -16.93
C LEU A 15 -4.60 -27.31 -16.07
N SER A 16 -4.76 -26.05 -15.67
CA SER A 16 -5.98 -25.56 -15.03
C SER A 16 -7.16 -25.69 -16.01
N GLY A 17 -8.15 -26.51 -15.67
CA GLY A 17 -9.40 -26.64 -16.41
C GLY A 17 -10.23 -25.34 -16.40
N PRO A 18 -11.30 -25.24 -17.22
CA PRO A 18 -12.16 -24.06 -17.24
C PRO A 18 -12.84 -23.86 -15.88
N ALA A 19 -12.76 -22.65 -15.34
CA ALA A 19 -13.41 -22.28 -14.07
C ALA A 19 -14.93 -22.49 -14.16
N THR A 20 -15.53 -23.06 -13.12
CA THR A 20 -16.98 -23.21 -13.05
C THR A 20 -17.65 -21.85 -12.80
N VAL A 21 -18.96 -21.74 -13.01
CA VAL A 21 -19.73 -20.51 -12.72
C VAL A 21 -19.60 -20.12 -11.24
N GLN A 22 -19.56 -21.11 -10.34
CA GLN A 22 -19.38 -20.91 -8.91
C GLN A 22 -17.96 -20.40 -8.57
N ASP A 23 -16.93 -20.87 -9.29
CA ASP A 23 -15.56 -20.35 -9.16
C ASP A 23 -15.46 -18.90 -9.63
N ALA A 24 -16.10 -18.57 -10.76
CA ALA A 24 -16.13 -17.20 -11.29
C ALA A 24 -16.88 -16.22 -10.35
N GLU A 25 -17.95 -16.68 -9.71
CA GLU A 25 -18.74 -15.91 -8.74
C GLU A 25 -17.98 -15.71 -7.41
N LEU A 26 -17.29 -16.74 -6.92
CA LEU A 26 -16.40 -16.66 -5.75
C LEU A 26 -15.20 -15.74 -5.98
N ILE A 27 -14.63 -15.72 -7.20
CA ILE A 27 -13.54 -14.83 -7.60
C ILE A 27 -13.98 -13.35 -7.58
N LEU A 28 -15.26 -13.05 -7.83
CA LEU A 28 -15.76 -11.68 -7.87
C LEU A 28 -16.34 -11.18 -6.54
N ARG A 29 -16.63 -12.06 -5.57
CA ARG A 29 -17.19 -11.67 -4.25
C ARG A 29 -16.33 -10.62 -3.51
N PRO A 30 -14.98 -10.67 -3.52
CA PRO A 30 -14.16 -9.60 -2.95
C PRO A 30 -14.35 -8.27 -3.67
N THR A 31 -14.46 -8.29 -5.00
CA THR A 31 -14.73 -7.08 -5.79
C THR A 31 -16.10 -6.49 -5.46
N VAL A 32 -17.15 -7.32 -5.42
CA VAL A 32 -18.51 -6.89 -5.08
C VAL A 32 -18.57 -6.23 -3.70
N THR A 33 -17.92 -6.85 -2.71
CA THR A 33 -17.86 -6.30 -1.35
C THR A 33 -17.12 -4.96 -1.33
N ALA A 34 -15.97 -4.87 -2.01
CA ALA A 34 -15.22 -3.63 -2.13
C ALA A 34 -16.00 -2.52 -2.86
N GLN A 35 -16.79 -2.86 -3.88
CA GLN A 35 -17.66 -1.93 -4.60
C GLN A 35 -18.76 -1.39 -3.69
N LEU A 36 -19.45 -2.25 -2.93
CA LEU A 36 -20.46 -1.82 -1.96
C LEU A 36 -19.87 -0.89 -0.90
N LEU A 37 -18.69 -1.22 -0.36
CA LEU A 37 -17.96 -0.34 0.56
C LEU A 37 -17.61 0.99 -0.10
N ALA A 38 -17.21 0.99 -1.38
CA ALA A 38 -16.88 2.18 -2.17
C ALA A 38 -18.11 2.98 -2.63
N GLY A 39 -19.34 2.56 -2.31
CA GLY A 39 -20.56 3.19 -2.81
C GLY A 39 -20.77 3.03 -4.32
N ILE A 40 -20.10 2.05 -4.94
CA ILE A 40 -20.22 1.70 -6.36
C ILE A 40 -21.23 0.57 -6.48
N ALA A 41 -22.25 0.73 -7.32
CA ALA A 41 -23.20 -0.34 -7.61
C ALA A 41 -22.48 -1.51 -8.31
N PRO A 42 -22.49 -2.73 -7.73
CA PRO A 42 -21.99 -3.90 -8.44
C PRO A 42 -22.89 -4.25 -9.64
N ALA A 43 -22.43 -5.19 -10.47
CA ALA A 43 -23.27 -5.73 -11.53
C ALA A 43 -24.54 -6.39 -10.95
N PRO A 44 -25.71 -6.24 -11.61
CA PRO A 44 -26.96 -6.86 -11.16
C PRO A 44 -26.92 -8.38 -11.31
N GLY A 45 -27.85 -9.08 -10.67
CA GLY A 45 -27.98 -10.54 -10.74
C GLY A 45 -27.67 -11.29 -9.44
N ASP A 46 -27.27 -10.59 -8.39
CA ASP A 46 -27.12 -11.14 -7.05
C ASP A 46 -28.21 -10.55 -6.12
N PRO A 47 -29.21 -11.36 -5.69
CA PRO A 47 -30.30 -10.89 -4.84
C PRO A 47 -29.86 -10.29 -3.50
N LEU A 48 -28.76 -10.77 -2.92
CA LEU A 48 -28.22 -10.20 -1.68
C LEU A 48 -27.70 -8.79 -1.96
N VAL A 49 -26.93 -8.61 -3.02
CA VAL A 49 -26.38 -7.31 -3.42
C VAL A 49 -27.49 -6.33 -3.75
N GLU A 50 -28.50 -6.75 -4.50
CA GLU A 50 -29.66 -5.91 -4.86
C GLU A 50 -30.43 -5.46 -3.61
N ARG A 51 -30.66 -6.36 -2.66
CA ARG A 51 -31.27 -6.05 -1.37
C ARG A 51 -30.44 -5.04 -0.58
N LEU A 52 -29.13 -5.25 -0.45
CA LEU A 52 -28.23 -4.35 0.28
C LEU A 52 -28.14 -2.96 -0.39
N ALA A 53 -28.12 -2.91 -1.72
CA ALA A 53 -28.08 -1.66 -2.49
C ALA A 53 -29.43 -0.90 -2.44
N ALA A 54 -30.53 -1.56 -2.11
CA ALA A 54 -31.83 -0.91 -1.94
C ALA A 54 -31.96 -0.16 -0.61
N LEU A 55 -31.15 -0.50 0.39
CA LEU A 55 -31.18 0.12 1.72
C LEU A 55 -30.82 1.61 1.67
N GLU A 56 -31.54 2.43 2.44
CA GLU A 56 -31.24 3.87 2.55
C GLU A 56 -29.82 4.13 3.04
N GLY A 57 -29.31 3.34 3.99
CA GLY A 57 -27.93 3.47 4.48
C GLY A 57 -26.87 3.25 3.38
N TRP A 58 -27.15 2.44 2.36
CA TRP A 58 -26.26 2.29 1.21
C TRP A 58 -26.39 3.45 0.23
N LYS A 59 -27.60 3.98 0.00
CA LYS A 59 -27.79 5.19 -0.80
C LYS A 59 -27.10 6.41 -0.17
N GLU A 60 -27.07 6.49 1.16
CA GLU A 60 -26.25 7.46 1.89
C GLU A 60 -24.76 7.24 1.68
N GLN A 61 -24.29 5.99 1.75
CA GLN A 61 -22.89 5.65 1.48
C GLN A 61 -22.47 6.11 0.09
N ARG A 62 -23.28 5.79 -0.91
CA ARG A 62 -23.04 6.19 -2.29
C ARG A 62 -22.92 7.70 -2.43
N ARG A 63 -23.87 8.47 -1.90
CA ARG A 63 -23.83 9.95 -1.93
C ARG A 63 -22.58 10.51 -1.24
N TRP A 64 -22.22 9.97 -0.08
CA TRP A 64 -21.01 10.37 0.64
C TRP A 64 -19.75 10.07 -0.17
N MET A 65 -19.64 8.86 -0.73
CA MET A 65 -18.52 8.43 -1.55
C MET A 65 -18.38 9.26 -2.82
N GLU A 66 -19.48 9.50 -3.54
CA GLU A 66 -19.47 10.35 -4.74
C GLU A 66 -18.94 11.76 -4.43
N ALA A 67 -19.39 12.37 -3.32
CA ALA A 67 -18.92 13.68 -2.90
C ALA A 67 -17.42 13.69 -2.55
N GLN A 68 -16.95 12.74 -1.74
CA GLN A 68 -15.53 12.66 -1.35
C GLN A 68 -14.62 12.30 -2.54
N TRP A 69 -15.05 11.32 -3.34
CA TRP A 69 -14.27 10.80 -4.46
C TRP A 69 -14.03 11.84 -5.55
N SER A 70 -14.96 12.79 -5.75
CA SER A 70 -14.74 13.88 -6.72
C SER A 70 -13.44 14.66 -6.47
N GLN A 71 -13.17 15.02 -5.20
CA GLN A 71 -11.97 15.75 -4.79
C GLN A 71 -10.73 14.85 -4.83
N VAL A 72 -10.86 13.62 -4.34
CA VAL A 72 -9.75 12.64 -4.36
C VAL A 72 -9.35 12.34 -5.80
N ARG A 73 -10.31 12.14 -6.71
CA ARG A 73 -10.05 11.85 -8.13
C ARG A 73 -9.30 12.99 -8.81
N GLN A 74 -9.61 14.25 -8.50
CA GLN A 74 -8.84 15.39 -9.02
C GLN A 74 -7.37 15.32 -8.59
N ARG A 75 -7.11 15.03 -7.31
CA ARG A 75 -5.75 14.84 -6.77
C ARG A 75 -5.05 13.66 -7.45
N ILE A 76 -5.72 12.51 -7.59
CA ILE A 76 -5.17 11.34 -8.28
C ILE A 76 -4.85 11.65 -9.75
N SER A 77 -5.73 12.37 -10.45
CA SER A 77 -5.48 12.82 -11.83
C SER A 77 -4.22 13.70 -11.92
N ALA A 78 -4.02 14.61 -10.97
CA ALA A 78 -2.83 15.45 -10.92
C ALA A 78 -1.56 14.62 -10.70
N ILE A 79 -1.60 13.61 -9.81
CA ILE A 79 -0.51 12.66 -9.59
C ILE A 79 -0.22 11.87 -10.87
N GLU A 80 -1.25 11.33 -11.53
CA GLU A 80 -1.11 10.54 -12.76
C GLU A 80 -0.48 11.35 -13.90
N GLN A 81 -0.91 12.61 -14.09
CA GLN A 81 -0.38 13.50 -15.11
C GLN A 81 1.06 13.94 -14.82
N TRP A 82 1.35 14.30 -13.56
CA TRP A 82 2.70 14.64 -13.13
C TRP A 82 3.65 13.45 -13.28
N ARG A 83 3.25 12.26 -12.81
CA ARG A 83 4.03 11.03 -12.94
C ARG A 83 4.39 10.74 -14.40
N ALA A 84 3.41 10.82 -15.30
CA ALA A 84 3.63 10.56 -16.73
C ALA A 84 4.67 11.49 -17.38
N ARG A 85 4.89 12.69 -16.81
CA ARG A 85 5.88 13.65 -17.30
C ARG A 85 7.23 13.50 -16.60
N GLU A 86 7.21 13.33 -15.29
CA GLU A 86 8.39 13.48 -14.43
C GLU A 86 9.07 12.17 -14.05
N VAL A 87 8.33 11.07 -14.04
CA VAL A 87 8.78 9.80 -13.48
C VAL A 87 8.81 8.72 -14.55
N ARG A 88 10.01 8.49 -15.10
CA ARG A 88 10.24 7.40 -16.06
C ARG A 88 10.75 6.18 -15.33
N MET A 89 9.88 5.19 -15.12
CA MET A 89 10.25 3.91 -14.55
C MET A 89 10.40 2.89 -15.68
N HIS A 90 11.65 2.67 -16.12
CA HIS A 90 11.94 1.63 -17.10
C HIS A 90 11.55 0.24 -16.54
N GLU A 91 10.90 -0.56 -17.38
CA GLU A 91 10.49 -1.94 -17.05
C GLU A 91 9.72 -2.08 -15.73
N ALA A 92 8.88 -1.10 -15.37
CA ALA A 92 8.12 -1.11 -14.12
C ALA A 92 7.33 -2.41 -13.89
N HIS A 93 6.85 -3.05 -14.95
CA HIS A 93 6.13 -4.33 -14.90
C HIS A 93 6.97 -5.51 -14.40
N ASN A 94 8.31 -5.39 -14.41
CA ASN A 94 9.23 -6.37 -13.84
C ASN A 94 9.70 -5.99 -12.43
N LYS A 95 9.27 -4.83 -11.90
CA LYS A 95 9.71 -4.30 -10.61
C LYS A 95 8.68 -4.51 -9.52
N THR A 96 9.17 -4.45 -8.28
CA THR A 96 8.35 -4.40 -7.08
C THR A 96 8.33 -3.00 -6.49
N LEU A 97 7.16 -2.53 -6.06
CA LEU A 97 7.05 -1.35 -5.21
C LEU A 97 7.19 -1.76 -3.74
N LEU A 98 8.23 -1.29 -3.07
CA LEU A 98 8.39 -1.42 -1.61
C LEU A 98 7.84 -0.16 -0.95
N TYR A 99 6.85 -0.33 -0.07
CA TYR A 99 6.21 0.77 0.64
C TYR A 99 6.16 0.47 2.15
N PRO A 100 7.27 0.67 2.86
CA PRO A 100 7.31 0.50 4.31
C PRO A 100 6.54 1.64 4.98
N PHE A 101 5.98 1.37 6.16
CA PHE A 101 5.19 2.32 6.96
C PHE A 101 3.98 2.91 6.20
N SER A 102 3.45 2.16 5.24
CA SER A 102 2.43 2.67 4.30
C SER A 102 1.05 2.88 4.92
N GLY A 103 0.75 2.19 6.03
CA GLY A 103 -0.62 1.91 6.40
C GLY A 103 -1.41 1.34 5.20
N PRO A 104 -2.70 1.66 5.05
CA PRO A 104 -3.48 1.23 3.89
C PRO A 104 -3.35 2.14 2.65
N ASP A 105 -2.29 2.95 2.47
CA ASP A 105 -2.17 3.94 1.38
C ASP A 105 -2.00 3.37 -0.04
N PHE A 106 -3.06 2.74 -0.55
CA PHE A 106 -3.09 2.15 -1.88
C PHE A 106 -3.26 3.20 -2.98
N LEU A 107 -4.05 4.26 -2.75
CA LEU A 107 -4.34 5.25 -3.78
C LEU A 107 -3.08 5.96 -4.27
N ASN A 108 -2.22 6.45 -3.37
CA ASN A 108 -0.99 7.13 -3.80
C ASN A 108 -0.01 6.13 -4.43
N ALA A 109 0.12 4.94 -3.85
CA ALA A 109 0.97 3.89 -4.40
C ALA A 109 0.59 3.51 -5.83
N TYR A 110 -0.69 3.23 -6.07
CA TYR A 110 -1.16 2.84 -7.39
C TYR A 110 -1.14 4.03 -8.36
N ALA A 111 -1.40 5.27 -7.90
CA ALA A 111 -1.29 6.45 -8.75
C ALA A 111 0.16 6.76 -9.17
N LEU A 112 1.14 6.56 -8.30
CA LEU A 112 2.57 6.81 -8.59
C LEU A 112 3.24 5.66 -9.33
N ALA A 113 2.79 4.43 -9.10
CA ALA A 113 3.45 3.21 -9.55
C ALA A 113 2.44 2.20 -10.14
N PRO A 114 1.54 2.59 -11.07
CA PRO A 114 0.43 1.74 -11.53
C PRO A 114 0.88 0.48 -12.27
N ASP A 115 2.11 0.46 -12.76
CA ASP A 115 2.60 -0.54 -13.71
C ASP A 115 3.44 -1.63 -13.05
N HIS A 116 3.60 -1.58 -11.72
CA HIS A 116 4.35 -2.61 -10.98
C HIS A 116 3.55 -3.90 -10.89
N ALA A 117 4.16 -5.04 -11.20
CA ALA A 117 3.50 -6.33 -11.03
C ALA A 117 3.27 -6.69 -9.55
N ARG A 118 4.10 -6.15 -8.65
CA ARG A 118 4.06 -6.44 -7.22
C ARG A 118 4.17 -5.18 -6.37
N TYR A 119 3.36 -5.12 -5.33
CA TYR A 119 3.38 -4.12 -4.28
C TYR A 119 3.63 -4.84 -2.96
N ILE A 120 4.57 -4.37 -2.15
CA ILE A 120 4.84 -4.91 -0.83
C ILE A 120 4.78 -3.77 0.18
N PHE A 121 3.72 -3.79 0.97
CA PHE A 121 3.41 -2.82 2.00
C PHE A 121 3.71 -3.45 3.35
N PHE A 122 4.18 -2.66 4.30
CA PHE A 122 4.15 -3.11 5.69
C PHE A 122 3.99 -1.96 6.68
N GLY A 123 3.40 -2.27 7.83
CA GLY A 123 3.12 -1.32 8.90
C GLY A 123 2.78 -2.02 10.20
N LEU A 124 2.27 -1.27 11.17
CA LEU A 124 1.86 -1.83 12.46
C LEU A 124 0.42 -2.36 12.42
N GLU A 125 -0.39 -1.90 11.48
CA GLU A 125 -1.81 -2.21 11.42
C GLU A 125 -1.98 -3.68 11.01
N ARG A 126 -3.02 -4.35 11.50
CA ARG A 126 -3.28 -5.74 11.09
C ARG A 126 -3.87 -5.76 9.68
N PRO A 127 -3.67 -6.83 8.89
CA PRO A 127 -4.32 -6.94 7.59
C PRO A 127 -5.85 -7.00 7.74
N GLY A 128 -6.36 -7.82 8.66
CA GLY A 128 -7.80 -8.06 8.77
C GLY A 128 -8.35 -8.86 7.60
N ASN A 129 -9.66 -9.04 7.60
CA ASN A 129 -10.38 -9.73 6.54
C ASN A 129 -11.44 -8.82 5.93
N LEU A 130 -11.74 -9.03 4.66
CA LEU A 130 -12.90 -8.41 4.04
C LEU A 130 -14.19 -8.96 4.70
N PRO A 131 -15.19 -8.12 5.00
CA PRO A 131 -16.42 -8.58 5.63
C PRO A 131 -17.19 -9.57 4.73
N THR A 132 -17.74 -10.62 5.33
CA THR A 132 -18.60 -11.60 4.65
C THR A 132 -20.04 -11.09 4.62
N LEU A 133 -20.47 -10.55 3.48
CA LEU A 133 -21.79 -9.90 3.32
C LEU A 133 -22.95 -10.82 3.70
N GLU A 134 -22.83 -12.11 3.42
CA GLU A 134 -23.85 -13.14 3.67
C GLU A 134 -24.14 -13.32 5.16
N SER A 135 -23.18 -12.95 6.02
CA SER A 135 -23.31 -13.04 7.48
C SER A 135 -23.92 -11.80 8.14
N LEU A 136 -24.17 -10.74 7.36
CA LEU A 136 -24.59 -9.44 7.89
C LEU A 136 -26.11 -9.28 7.84
N THR A 137 -26.67 -8.80 8.95
CA THR A 137 -27.99 -8.18 8.96
C THR A 137 -27.93 -6.81 8.28
N ASP A 138 -29.09 -6.25 7.93
CA ASP A 138 -29.15 -4.91 7.31
C ASP A 138 -28.56 -3.83 8.22
N GLN A 139 -28.85 -3.91 9.51
CA GLN A 139 -28.27 -3.02 10.52
C GLN A 139 -26.74 -3.17 10.59
N ALA A 140 -26.23 -4.40 10.62
CA ALA A 140 -24.79 -4.67 10.66
C ALA A 140 -24.08 -4.20 9.38
N PHE A 141 -24.75 -4.27 8.24
CA PHE A 141 -24.24 -3.74 6.99
C PHE A 141 -24.16 -2.20 7.03
N VAL A 142 -25.18 -1.51 7.54
CA VAL A 142 -25.13 -0.05 7.69
C VAL A 142 -24.01 0.39 8.65
N GLU A 143 -23.81 -0.32 9.76
CA GLU A 143 -22.67 -0.09 10.69
C GLU A 143 -21.32 -0.27 9.98
N LEU A 144 -21.19 -1.32 9.17
CA LEU A 144 -19.99 -1.54 8.35
C LEU A 144 -19.70 -0.36 7.42
N LEU A 145 -20.73 0.22 6.80
CA LEU A 145 -20.56 1.40 5.94
C LEU A 145 -20.10 2.63 6.74
N GLN A 146 -20.60 2.81 7.96
CA GLN A 146 -20.17 3.90 8.85
C GLN A 146 -18.70 3.74 9.25
N ASP A 147 -18.29 2.52 9.64
CA ASP A 147 -16.89 2.21 9.97
C ASP A 147 -15.97 2.48 8.77
N ALA A 148 -16.41 2.09 7.56
CA ALA A 148 -15.66 2.34 6.33
C ALA A 148 -15.48 3.84 6.04
N ARG A 149 -16.51 4.68 6.30
CA ARG A 149 -16.38 6.15 6.19
C ARG A 149 -15.32 6.68 7.14
N GLY A 150 -15.34 6.22 8.39
CA GLY A 150 -14.35 6.58 9.41
C GLY A 150 -12.93 6.27 8.96
N ALA A 151 -12.69 5.02 8.56
CA ALA A 151 -11.39 4.54 8.12
C ALA A 151 -10.84 5.30 6.89
N LEU A 152 -11.70 5.75 5.96
CA LEU A 152 -11.29 6.45 4.74
C LEU A 152 -11.15 7.97 4.90
N ALA A 153 -11.77 8.56 5.92
CA ALA A 153 -11.87 10.01 6.09
C ALA A 153 -10.50 10.71 6.14
N GLY A 154 -9.51 10.08 6.78
CA GLY A 154 -8.13 10.58 6.82
C GLY A 154 -7.51 10.72 5.43
N MET A 155 -7.55 9.64 4.66
CA MET A 155 -7.01 9.59 3.29
C MET A 155 -7.72 10.55 2.35
N PHE A 156 -9.05 10.61 2.40
CA PHE A 156 -9.82 11.48 1.49
C PHE A 156 -9.52 12.95 1.75
N ARG A 157 -9.57 13.37 3.02
CA ARG A 157 -9.34 14.77 3.40
C ARG A 157 -7.87 15.20 3.29
N ARG A 158 -6.92 14.41 3.80
CA ARG A 158 -5.52 14.85 3.99
C ARG A 158 -4.50 14.22 3.06
N ASN A 159 -4.90 13.20 2.30
CA ASN A 159 -3.99 12.36 1.52
C ASN A 159 -3.02 11.49 2.37
N TYR A 160 -3.31 11.24 3.65
CA TYR A 160 -2.55 10.29 4.49
C TYR A 160 -3.40 9.79 5.66
N PHE A 161 -2.93 8.70 6.28
CA PHE A 161 -3.51 8.14 7.51
C PHE A 161 -2.72 8.59 8.74
N ILE A 162 -3.40 8.74 9.87
CA ILE A 162 -2.78 9.09 11.15
C ILE A 162 -2.76 7.82 12.02
N THR A 163 -1.59 7.44 12.52
CA THR A 163 -1.41 6.20 13.30
C THR A 163 -2.35 6.11 14.50
N SER A 164 -2.50 7.19 15.28
CA SER A 164 -3.40 7.23 16.44
C SER A 164 -4.86 7.00 16.05
N ASN A 165 -5.27 7.48 14.88
CA ASN A 165 -6.61 7.26 14.35
C ASN A 165 -6.80 5.82 13.87
N MET A 166 -5.81 5.27 13.16
CA MET A 166 -5.87 3.88 12.66
C MET A 166 -6.00 2.85 13.78
N ILE A 167 -5.47 3.14 14.98
CA ILE A 167 -5.63 2.25 16.16
C ILE A 167 -7.10 2.01 16.49
N THR A 168 -7.97 3.01 16.31
CA THR A 168 -9.41 2.89 16.58
C THR A 168 -10.21 2.60 15.31
N GLU A 169 -9.90 3.29 14.21
CA GLU A 169 -10.63 3.21 12.93
C GLU A 169 -10.43 1.87 12.19
N LEU A 170 -9.35 1.13 12.46
CA LEU A 170 -9.08 -0.20 11.87
C LEU A 170 -9.27 -1.36 12.86
N ALA A 171 -9.88 -1.08 14.02
CA ALA A 171 -10.16 -2.05 15.06
C ALA A 171 -11.63 -1.98 15.51
N THR A 172 -12.53 -1.61 14.59
CA THR A 172 -13.97 -1.57 14.84
C THR A 172 -14.57 -2.98 14.76
N PRO A 173 -15.83 -3.19 15.20
CA PRO A 173 -16.49 -4.48 15.05
C PRO A 173 -16.62 -4.97 13.60
N ARG A 174 -16.61 -4.07 12.60
CA ARG A 174 -16.84 -4.41 11.18
C ARG A 174 -15.64 -4.17 10.27
N ILE A 175 -14.76 -3.23 10.59
CA ILE A 175 -13.50 -2.96 9.88
C ILE A 175 -12.34 -3.33 10.81
N THR A 176 -11.72 -4.47 10.53
CA THR A 176 -10.72 -5.11 11.41
C THR A 176 -9.33 -5.17 10.80
N GLY A 177 -8.92 -4.13 10.05
CA GLY A 177 -7.57 -4.03 9.51
C GLY A 177 -7.49 -3.21 8.23
N THR A 178 -6.34 -3.28 7.56
CA THR A 178 -6.04 -2.52 6.34
C THR A 178 -6.70 -3.09 5.08
N ILE A 179 -6.97 -4.40 5.01
CA ILE A 179 -7.47 -5.07 3.81
C ILE A 179 -8.83 -4.53 3.34
N PRO A 180 -9.85 -4.33 4.18
CA PRO A 180 -11.10 -3.70 3.76
C PRO A 180 -10.90 -2.30 3.16
N VAL A 181 -9.96 -1.54 3.71
CA VAL A 181 -9.67 -0.15 3.32
C VAL A 181 -8.92 -0.13 1.99
N ILE A 182 -7.90 -0.98 1.83
CA ILE A 182 -7.17 -1.20 0.56
C ILE A 182 -8.14 -1.68 -0.54
N ALA A 183 -8.98 -2.67 -0.24
CA ALA A 183 -9.94 -3.21 -1.20
C ALA A 183 -10.92 -2.13 -1.68
N THR A 184 -11.44 -1.30 -0.76
CA THR A 184 -12.32 -0.17 -1.11
C THR A 184 -11.61 0.81 -2.06
N MET A 185 -10.34 1.12 -1.81
CA MET A 185 -9.53 1.96 -2.70
C MET A 185 -9.25 1.30 -4.07
N MET A 186 -9.08 -0.02 -4.12
CA MET A 186 -8.97 -0.77 -5.39
C MET A 186 -10.25 -0.64 -6.22
N ALA A 187 -11.43 -0.75 -5.60
CA ALA A 187 -12.71 -0.56 -6.28
C ALA A 187 -12.87 0.87 -6.83
N LEU A 188 -12.49 1.89 -6.06
CA LEU A 188 -12.48 3.30 -6.51
C LEU A 188 -11.56 3.53 -7.71
N MET A 189 -10.44 2.80 -7.78
CA MET A 189 -9.51 2.80 -8.92
C MET A 189 -9.95 1.91 -10.08
N ASN A 190 -11.17 1.38 -10.05
CA ASN A 190 -11.73 0.47 -11.04
C ASN A 190 -10.88 -0.80 -11.26
N LEU A 191 -10.35 -1.35 -10.18
CA LEU A 191 -9.61 -2.62 -10.17
C LEU A 191 -10.52 -3.75 -9.72
N ARG A 192 -10.36 -4.93 -10.34
CA ARG A 192 -11.03 -6.16 -9.89
C ARG A 192 -10.12 -6.94 -8.98
N ILE A 193 -10.57 -7.23 -7.77
CA ILE A 193 -9.90 -8.12 -6.83
C ILE A 193 -10.29 -9.55 -7.20
N VAL A 194 -9.29 -10.36 -7.54
CA VAL A 194 -9.42 -11.77 -7.93
C VAL A 194 -9.40 -12.67 -6.70
N LYS A 195 -8.50 -12.38 -5.76
CA LYS A 195 -8.30 -13.22 -4.57
C LYS A 195 -7.74 -12.40 -3.42
N ILE A 196 -8.12 -12.76 -2.20
CA ILE A 196 -7.49 -12.31 -0.97
C ILE A 196 -7.14 -13.54 -0.14
N GLU A 197 -5.91 -13.64 0.35
CA GLU A 197 -5.48 -14.76 1.18
C GLU A 197 -4.52 -14.30 2.29
N SER A 198 -4.57 -14.98 3.43
CA SER A 198 -3.59 -14.79 4.50
C SER A 198 -2.23 -15.33 4.08
N VAL A 199 -1.17 -14.63 4.49
CA VAL A 199 0.22 -15.01 4.23
C VAL A 199 0.98 -15.04 5.55
N ASP A 200 1.66 -16.16 5.80
CA ASP A 200 2.66 -16.25 6.86
C ASP A 200 4.00 -16.63 6.22
N LEU A 201 4.98 -15.72 6.33
CA LEU A 201 6.32 -15.96 5.77
C LEU A 201 7.14 -16.91 6.64
N PHE A 202 6.79 -17.07 7.91
CA PHE A 202 7.55 -17.85 8.89
C PHE A 202 6.63 -18.68 9.79
N PRO A 203 5.85 -19.63 9.22
CA PRO A 203 4.83 -20.38 9.96
C PRO A 203 5.39 -21.18 11.15
N GLU A 204 6.64 -21.63 11.08
CA GLU A 204 7.34 -22.28 12.20
C GLU A 204 7.56 -21.29 13.36
N LEU A 205 8.04 -20.08 13.07
CA LEU A 205 8.23 -19.04 14.09
C LEU A 205 6.89 -18.60 14.68
N THR A 206 5.88 -18.41 13.84
CA THR A 206 4.53 -18.06 14.30
C THR A 206 3.99 -19.11 15.28
N ARG A 207 4.07 -20.41 14.95
CA ARG A 207 3.64 -21.48 15.85
C ARG A 207 4.45 -21.49 17.15
N ALA A 208 5.75 -21.28 17.09
CA ALA A 208 6.60 -21.20 18.28
C ALA A 208 6.19 -20.02 19.20
N TYR A 209 5.92 -18.84 18.62
CA TYR A 209 5.52 -17.63 19.35
C TYR A 209 4.09 -17.67 19.91
N GLU A 210 3.25 -18.58 19.43
CA GLU A 210 1.90 -18.80 19.96
C GLU A 210 1.88 -19.74 21.17
N THR A 211 3.01 -20.39 21.47
CA THR A 211 3.13 -21.25 22.66
C THR A 211 3.16 -20.40 23.95
N PRO A 212 2.41 -20.78 25.01
CA PRO A 212 2.44 -20.07 26.29
C PRO A 212 3.87 -19.94 26.85
N GLY A 213 4.24 -18.74 27.29
CA GLY A 213 5.57 -18.46 27.86
C GLY A 213 6.69 -18.26 26.83
N ALA A 214 6.42 -18.33 25.53
CA ALA A 214 7.42 -18.08 24.50
C ALA A 214 7.98 -16.64 24.57
N ASN A 215 9.30 -16.50 24.43
CA ASN A 215 9.92 -15.21 24.13
C ASN A 215 9.53 -14.82 22.70
N ARG A 216 8.66 -13.80 22.57
CA ARG A 216 8.00 -13.45 21.31
C ARG A 216 7.94 -11.95 21.12
N PRO A 217 7.83 -11.46 19.87
CA PRO A 217 7.65 -10.04 19.64
C PRO A 217 6.29 -9.59 20.18
N ARG A 218 6.20 -8.32 20.60
CA ARG A 218 4.93 -7.71 21.04
C ARG A 218 3.85 -7.78 19.96
N LYS A 219 4.26 -7.75 18.68
CA LYS A 219 3.41 -7.88 17.51
C LYS A 219 3.90 -9.06 16.68
N LEU A 220 3.04 -10.07 16.54
CA LEU A 220 3.30 -11.19 15.63
C LEU A 220 3.18 -10.73 14.19
N LEU A 221 4.05 -11.27 13.33
CA LEU A 221 3.95 -11.03 11.90
C LEU A 221 2.63 -11.62 11.39
N ARG A 222 1.89 -10.81 10.63
CA ARG A 222 0.67 -11.23 9.94
C ARG A 222 0.68 -10.65 8.54
N GLY A 223 0.48 -11.49 7.52
CA GLY A 223 0.44 -11.05 6.13
C GLY A 223 -0.91 -11.30 5.48
N ALA A 224 -1.19 -10.56 4.42
CA ALA A 224 -2.21 -10.88 3.45
C ALA A 224 -1.72 -10.54 2.04
N ARG A 225 -2.20 -11.31 1.04
CA ARG A 225 -1.98 -11.06 -0.38
C ARG A 225 -3.32 -10.79 -1.05
N LEU A 226 -3.40 -9.70 -1.80
CA LEU A 226 -4.47 -9.44 -2.75
C LEU A 226 -3.94 -9.64 -4.16
N GLU A 227 -4.62 -10.45 -4.94
CA GLU A 227 -4.45 -10.51 -6.40
C GLU A 227 -5.53 -9.67 -7.04
N PHE A 228 -5.15 -8.80 -7.98
CA PHE A 228 -6.07 -7.91 -8.64
C PHE A 228 -5.68 -7.66 -10.10
N VAL A 229 -6.65 -7.24 -10.90
CA VAL A 229 -6.49 -6.96 -12.33
C VAL A 229 -7.02 -5.57 -12.63
N ASN A 230 -6.24 -4.79 -13.36
CA ASN A 230 -6.76 -3.61 -14.03
C ASN A 230 -7.49 -4.05 -15.31
N PRO A 231 -8.81 -3.84 -15.45
CA PRO A 231 -9.57 -4.29 -16.61
C PRO A 231 -9.09 -3.73 -17.95
N ARG A 232 -8.36 -2.59 -17.95
CA ARG A 232 -7.80 -1.98 -19.15
C ARG A 232 -6.44 -2.54 -19.56
N ARG A 233 -5.70 -3.17 -18.64
CA ARG A 233 -4.36 -3.73 -18.88
C ARG A 233 -4.33 -5.25 -18.94
N GLY A 234 -5.27 -5.92 -18.28
CA GLY A 234 -5.46 -7.38 -18.31
C GLY A 234 -4.45 -8.20 -17.48
N ALA A 235 -3.20 -7.73 -17.30
CA ALA A 235 -2.20 -8.43 -16.50
C ALA A 235 -2.54 -8.43 -15.00
N PRO A 236 -2.49 -9.60 -14.31
CA PRO A 236 -2.61 -9.68 -12.86
C PRO A 236 -1.47 -8.96 -12.14
N GLN A 237 -1.82 -8.28 -11.05
CA GLN A 237 -0.91 -7.62 -10.12
C GLN A 237 -1.17 -8.14 -8.70
N GLN A 238 -0.17 -8.06 -7.84
CA GLN A 238 -0.26 -8.55 -6.47
C GLN A 238 0.13 -7.47 -5.47
N LEU A 239 -0.66 -7.32 -4.40
CA LEU A 239 -0.30 -6.55 -3.22
C LEU A 239 -0.12 -7.47 -2.03
N TYR A 240 1.05 -7.42 -1.41
CA TYR A 240 1.33 -8.02 -0.12
C TYR A 240 1.26 -6.92 0.94
N TYR A 241 0.55 -7.16 2.03
CA TYR A 241 0.55 -6.29 3.20
C TYR A 241 0.99 -7.08 4.42
N PHE A 242 2.02 -6.61 5.12
CA PHE A 242 2.53 -7.23 6.34
C PHE A 242 2.38 -6.32 7.56
N SER A 243 1.85 -6.88 8.64
CA SER A 243 1.83 -6.29 9.97
C SER A 243 3.04 -6.78 10.75
N LEU A 244 3.96 -5.88 11.10
CA LEU A 244 5.08 -6.17 12.00
C LEU A 244 5.65 -4.87 12.57
N ASP A 245 6.36 -4.99 13.67
CA ASP A 245 7.22 -3.91 14.17
C ASP A 245 8.57 -3.98 13.42
N ALA A 246 8.88 -2.93 12.68
CA ALA A 246 10.07 -2.86 11.83
C ALA A 246 11.27 -2.18 12.51
N THR A 247 11.22 -1.99 13.83
CA THR A 247 12.41 -1.61 14.61
C THR A 247 13.46 -2.72 14.53
N ASP A 248 14.73 -2.34 14.50
CA ASP A 248 15.88 -3.24 14.37
C ASP A 248 15.89 -4.33 15.44
N ARG A 249 15.38 -4.02 16.64
CA ARG A 249 15.19 -4.96 17.76
C ARG A 249 14.03 -5.92 17.53
N ALA A 250 12.88 -5.44 17.08
CA ALA A 250 11.74 -6.32 16.81
C ALA A 250 12.01 -7.26 15.63
N LEU A 251 12.77 -6.81 14.64
CA LEU A 251 13.20 -7.62 13.50
C LEU A 251 14.14 -8.78 13.88
N GLU A 252 14.75 -8.77 15.07
CA GLU A 252 15.53 -9.93 15.57
C GLU A 252 14.65 -11.17 15.76
N PHE A 253 13.34 -10.99 15.98
CA PHE A 253 12.38 -12.10 16.01
C PHE A 253 12.01 -12.63 14.63
N TYR A 254 12.33 -11.91 13.54
CA TYR A 254 12.05 -12.31 12.16
C TYR A 254 13.27 -12.00 11.26
N PRO A 255 14.42 -12.65 11.49
CA PRO A 255 15.69 -12.27 10.86
C PRO A 255 15.66 -12.35 9.32
N GLY A 256 14.82 -13.23 8.75
CA GLY A 256 14.67 -13.37 7.29
C GLY A 256 13.73 -12.36 6.63
N PHE A 257 13.07 -11.48 7.38
CA PHE A 257 12.06 -10.58 6.80
C PHE A 257 12.67 -9.58 5.81
N LEU A 258 13.72 -8.87 6.22
CA LEU A 258 14.39 -7.89 5.35
C LEU A 258 15.12 -8.55 4.18
N ASP A 259 15.63 -9.78 4.36
CA ASP A 259 16.22 -10.55 3.26
C ASP A 259 15.15 -10.92 2.21
N TRP A 260 13.97 -11.35 2.67
CA TRP A 260 12.84 -11.62 1.79
C TRP A 260 12.40 -10.37 1.03
N MET A 261 12.37 -9.21 1.70
CA MET A 261 12.10 -7.92 1.05
C MET A 261 13.14 -7.61 -0.03
N GLY A 262 14.44 -7.72 0.30
CA GLY A 262 15.55 -7.38 -0.59
C GLY A 262 15.67 -8.27 -1.83
N ARG A 263 15.15 -9.51 -1.79
CA ARG A 263 15.06 -10.39 -2.98
C ARG A 263 14.14 -9.87 -4.09
N ASN A 264 13.38 -8.81 -3.84
CA ASN A 264 12.49 -8.17 -4.82
C ASN A 264 13.16 -7.01 -5.58
N GLN A 265 14.49 -6.91 -5.57
CA GLN A 265 15.26 -5.94 -6.35
C GLN A 265 15.32 -6.30 -7.86
N PRO A 266 15.50 -5.31 -8.75
CA PRO A 266 15.45 -3.87 -8.49
C PRO A 266 14.03 -3.42 -8.13
N ALA A 267 13.94 -2.52 -7.15
CA ALA A 267 12.67 -2.06 -6.61
C ALA A 267 12.49 -0.55 -6.71
N THR A 268 11.23 -0.11 -6.78
CA THR A 268 10.88 1.28 -6.48
C THR A 268 10.55 1.35 -4.99
N ALA A 269 11.18 2.25 -4.23
CA ALA A 269 10.77 2.57 -2.87
C ALA A 269 9.84 3.79 -2.87
N LEU A 270 8.68 3.66 -2.23
CA LEU A 270 7.77 4.76 -1.93
C LEU A 270 7.77 5.01 -0.43
N LEU A 271 7.92 6.26 -0.02
CA LEU A 271 7.86 6.69 1.39
C LEU A 271 7.03 7.95 1.49
N LYS A 272 6.08 7.98 2.41
CA LYS A 272 5.18 9.12 2.52
C LYS A 272 4.59 9.18 3.91
N SER A 273 4.61 10.37 4.52
CA SER A 273 4.02 10.60 5.83
C SER A 273 4.46 9.54 6.85
N ALA A 274 5.73 9.15 6.77
CA ALA A 274 6.34 8.03 7.49
C ALA A 274 6.91 8.47 8.85
N SER A 275 6.40 9.56 9.43
CA SER A 275 6.78 10.10 10.75
C SER A 275 8.30 10.22 10.97
N TYR A 276 9.09 10.45 9.90
CA TYR A 276 10.55 10.50 9.95
C TYR A 276 11.20 9.25 10.58
N LEU A 277 10.53 8.08 10.54
CA LEU A 277 11.00 6.85 11.19
C LEU A 277 12.39 6.43 10.68
N LEU A 278 12.65 6.61 9.38
CA LEU A 278 13.94 6.31 8.77
C LEU A 278 15.02 7.35 9.10
N HIS A 279 14.75 8.36 9.93
CA HIS A 279 15.80 9.23 10.48
C HIS A 279 16.41 8.64 11.74
N ASP A 280 15.66 7.80 12.45
CA ASP A 280 16.07 7.17 13.70
C ASP A 280 17.00 5.96 13.44
N ASN A 281 17.90 5.68 14.38
CA ASN A 281 18.79 4.53 14.32
C ASN A 281 18.08 3.20 14.62
N GLN A 282 16.92 3.23 15.26
CA GLN A 282 16.09 2.05 15.49
C GLN A 282 15.51 1.46 14.20
N PHE A 283 15.59 2.15 13.07
CA PHE A 283 15.14 1.65 11.76
C PHE A 283 16.30 1.55 10.76
N SER A 284 17.54 1.42 11.24
CA SER A 284 18.73 1.45 10.40
C SER A 284 18.81 0.28 9.43
N LYS A 285 18.36 -0.93 9.83
CA LYS A 285 18.34 -2.12 8.97
C LYS A 285 17.32 -1.96 7.84
N THR A 286 16.12 -1.46 8.16
CA THR A 286 15.09 -1.16 7.15
C THR A 286 15.58 -0.11 6.16
N ARG A 287 16.20 0.98 6.64
CA ARG A 287 16.80 2.01 5.79
C ARG A 287 17.89 1.45 4.87
N ALA A 288 18.78 0.62 5.39
CA ALA A 288 19.85 0.00 4.62
C ALA A 288 19.29 -0.94 3.53
N MET A 289 18.28 -1.74 3.86
CA MET A 289 17.60 -2.62 2.90
C MET A 289 16.98 -1.82 1.74
N LEU A 290 16.27 -0.72 2.04
CA LEU A 290 15.68 0.13 1.00
C LEU A 290 16.75 0.74 0.10
N LEU A 291 17.80 1.32 0.70
CA LEU A 291 18.91 1.91 -0.06
C LEU A 291 19.59 0.86 -0.93
N ALA A 292 19.77 -0.37 -0.46
CA ALA A 292 20.41 -1.45 -1.21
C ALA A 292 19.54 -1.98 -2.36
N SER A 293 18.23 -2.13 -2.15
CA SER A 293 17.31 -2.80 -3.07
C SER A 293 16.69 -1.87 -4.11
N ALA A 294 16.57 -0.57 -3.78
CA ALA A 294 15.88 0.38 -4.63
C ALA A 294 16.79 0.98 -5.71
N ASP A 295 16.25 1.15 -6.91
CA ASP A 295 16.85 1.94 -8.00
C ASP A 295 16.14 3.29 -8.20
N VAL A 296 14.90 3.41 -7.71
CA VAL A 296 14.12 4.64 -7.63
C VAL A 296 13.56 4.79 -6.22
N VAL A 297 13.72 5.96 -5.61
CA VAL A 297 13.08 6.36 -4.35
C VAL A 297 12.18 7.55 -4.65
N ILE A 298 10.90 7.45 -4.30
CA ILE A 298 9.92 8.55 -4.37
C ILE A 298 9.46 8.84 -2.95
N GLN A 299 9.69 10.05 -2.45
CA GLN A 299 9.32 10.37 -1.08
C GLN A 299 8.99 11.83 -0.82
N ASP A 300 8.25 12.08 0.26
CA ASP A 300 8.30 13.37 0.95
C ASP A 300 9.56 13.43 1.84
N ASP A 301 9.68 14.52 2.60
CA ASP A 301 10.80 14.76 3.51
C ASP A 301 10.83 13.80 4.72
N THR A 302 9.79 12.98 4.91
CA THR A 302 9.66 12.06 6.06
C THR A 302 10.27 10.69 5.81
N GLY A 303 10.75 10.43 4.59
CA GLY A 303 11.35 9.18 4.18
C GLY A 303 12.81 9.00 4.62
N ILE A 304 13.67 8.56 3.70
CA ILE A 304 15.11 8.43 3.93
C ILE A 304 15.70 9.85 4.06
N PRO A 305 16.57 10.13 5.05
CA PRO A 305 17.19 11.45 5.19
C PRO A 305 17.90 11.90 3.91
N TYR A 306 17.69 13.15 3.50
CA TYR A 306 18.21 13.73 2.27
C TYR A 306 19.72 13.56 2.13
N ARG A 307 20.53 13.83 3.17
CA ARG A 307 21.98 13.53 3.23
C ARG A 307 22.38 12.12 2.79
N MET A 308 21.50 11.13 2.90
CA MET A 308 21.80 9.76 2.48
C MET A 308 21.54 9.52 0.99
N LEU A 309 20.69 10.35 0.37
CA LEU A 309 20.37 10.37 -1.06
C LEU A 309 21.15 11.46 -1.82
N ALA A 310 21.69 12.46 -1.14
CA ALA A 310 22.49 13.55 -1.72
C ALA A 310 23.96 13.15 -2.01
N ARG A 311 24.20 11.87 -2.29
CA ARG A 311 25.52 11.28 -2.54
C ARG A 311 25.41 10.19 -3.61
N SER A 312 26.52 9.94 -4.31
CA SER A 312 26.62 8.81 -5.25
C SER A 312 26.13 7.50 -4.59
N PRO A 313 25.38 6.64 -5.31
CA PRO A 313 25.06 6.67 -6.75
C PRO A 313 23.76 7.40 -7.11
N TRP A 314 23.20 8.21 -6.22
CA TRP A 314 21.87 8.81 -6.39
C TRP A 314 21.93 10.16 -7.10
N GLN A 315 21.04 10.34 -8.07
CA GLN A 315 20.67 11.64 -8.62
C GLN A 315 19.32 12.08 -8.05
N VAL A 316 19.29 13.24 -7.39
CA VAL A 316 18.08 13.76 -6.73
C VAL A 316 17.46 14.91 -7.51
N ARG A 317 16.16 14.76 -7.78
CA ARG A 317 15.27 15.81 -8.29
C ARG A 317 14.30 16.21 -7.19
N LEU A 318 14.22 17.52 -6.92
CA LEU A 318 13.32 18.12 -5.94
C LEU A 318 12.11 18.70 -6.67
N TYR A 319 10.95 18.69 -6.02
CA TYR A 319 9.69 19.23 -6.51
C TYR A 319 8.97 20.00 -5.40
N GLY A 320 8.21 21.02 -5.79
CA GLY A 320 7.43 21.84 -4.86
C GLY A 320 8.31 22.66 -3.93
N LYS A 321 8.02 22.62 -2.63
CA LYS A 321 8.71 23.39 -1.60
C LYS A 321 9.07 22.52 -0.41
N TYR A 322 10.12 22.88 0.31
CA TYR A 322 10.37 22.34 1.63
C TYR A 322 9.86 23.32 2.68
N ALA A 323 8.96 22.84 3.53
CA ALA A 323 8.54 23.53 4.74
C ALA A 323 9.05 22.75 5.95
N ARG A 324 9.25 23.48 7.05
CA ARG A 324 9.65 22.86 8.31
C ARG A 324 8.58 21.87 8.76
N PRO A 325 8.97 20.70 9.32
CA PRO A 325 8.02 19.72 9.81
C PRO A 325 6.99 20.32 10.76
N ILE A 326 5.78 19.76 10.75
CA ILE A 326 4.73 20.13 11.70
C ILE A 326 5.19 19.97 13.15
N GLU A 327 4.59 20.73 14.07
CA GLU A 327 4.99 20.81 15.49
C GLU A 327 5.35 19.47 16.16
N PRO A 328 4.54 18.38 16.09
CA PRO A 328 4.88 17.11 16.73
C PRO A 328 6.07 16.37 16.09
N LEU A 329 6.56 16.83 14.93
CA LEU A 329 7.59 16.19 14.12
C LEU A 329 8.79 17.10 13.84
N GLN A 330 8.97 18.19 14.60
CA GLN A 330 10.06 19.15 14.39
C GLN A 330 11.47 18.53 14.41
N TYR A 331 11.65 17.40 15.10
CA TYR A 331 12.90 16.62 15.08
C TYR A 331 13.28 16.10 13.68
N GLY A 332 12.33 16.05 12.75
CA GLY A 332 12.52 15.64 11.36
C GLY A 332 13.16 16.71 10.48
N TYR A 333 13.44 17.90 11.00
CA TYR A 333 13.97 19.01 10.21
C TYR A 333 15.36 18.70 9.64
N GLN A 334 15.51 18.91 8.34
CA GLN A 334 16.70 18.67 7.54
C GLN A 334 17.29 19.99 7.01
N PRO A 335 18.36 20.54 7.64
CA PRO A 335 18.98 21.78 7.17
C PRO A 335 19.66 21.63 5.80
N ASP A 336 20.15 20.43 5.49
CA ASP A 336 20.73 20.08 4.20
C ASP A 336 19.67 20.04 3.08
N LEU A 337 18.45 19.60 3.39
CA LEU A 337 17.32 19.64 2.44
C LEU A 337 16.84 21.09 2.23
N GLU A 338 16.75 21.89 3.29
CA GLU A 338 16.40 23.32 3.19
C GLU A 338 17.38 24.05 2.26
N ALA A 339 18.68 23.91 2.51
CA ALA A 339 19.72 24.51 1.68
C ALA A 339 19.65 24.03 0.21
N ALA A 340 19.28 22.77 -0.03
CA ALA A 340 19.14 22.23 -1.39
C ALA A 340 17.95 22.83 -2.16
N TYR A 341 16.84 23.14 -1.47
CA TYR A 341 15.72 23.88 -2.06
C TYR A 341 16.06 25.36 -2.29
N GLU A 342 16.75 26.01 -1.34
CA GLU A 342 17.18 27.41 -1.47
C GLU A 342 18.16 27.61 -2.64
N ALA A 343 19.06 26.65 -2.86
CA ALA A 343 20.00 26.64 -3.99
C ALA A 343 19.31 26.40 -5.35
N ARG A 344 18.01 26.04 -5.37
CA ARG A 344 17.22 25.73 -6.57
C ARG A 344 15.91 26.55 -6.58
N PRO A 345 15.99 27.88 -6.77
CA PRO A 345 14.81 28.75 -6.68
C PRO A 345 13.71 28.41 -7.69
N GLU A 346 14.06 27.80 -8.83
CA GLU A 346 13.12 27.33 -9.85
C GLU A 346 12.79 25.83 -9.73
N THR A 347 12.56 25.35 -8.50
CA THR A 347 12.15 23.96 -8.29
C THR A 347 10.81 23.68 -9.02
N PRO A 348 10.71 22.61 -9.85
CA PRO A 348 9.48 22.31 -10.58
C PRO A 348 8.25 22.20 -9.67
N VAL A 349 7.12 22.72 -10.14
CA VAL A 349 5.87 22.76 -9.38
C VAL A 349 5.36 21.34 -9.09
N LEU A 350 4.96 21.10 -7.83
CA LEU A 350 4.24 19.90 -7.43
C LEU A 350 2.73 20.20 -7.45
N PRO A 351 1.93 19.65 -8.39
CA PRO A 351 0.54 20.07 -8.59
C PRO A 351 -0.46 19.41 -7.63
N PHE A 352 0.03 18.75 -6.58
CA PHE A 352 -0.80 18.05 -5.59
C PHE A 352 -0.15 18.08 -4.20
N SER A 353 -0.96 17.93 -3.17
CA SER A 353 -0.45 17.77 -1.80
C SER A 353 0.14 16.38 -1.57
N PHE A 354 1.32 16.35 -0.96
CA PHE A 354 2.05 15.16 -0.59
C PHE A 354 2.69 15.39 0.79
N GLY A 355 2.71 14.37 1.64
CA GLY A 355 3.19 14.49 3.03
C GLY A 355 2.28 15.25 4.00
N TYR A 356 2.87 15.71 5.11
CA TYR A 356 2.15 16.32 6.25
C TYR A 356 1.67 17.76 6.02
N HIS A 357 2.19 18.46 5.01
CA HIS A 357 1.77 19.83 4.66
C HIS A 357 0.56 19.88 3.71
N TRP A 358 -0.45 19.07 4.00
CA TRP A 358 -1.71 19.07 3.27
C TRP A 358 -2.43 20.43 3.43
N GLY A 359 -3.02 20.94 2.35
CA GLY A 359 -3.82 22.17 2.37
C GLY A 359 -3.04 23.50 2.40
N SER A 360 -1.72 23.50 2.65
CA SER A 360 -0.92 24.72 2.72
C SER A 360 -0.16 25.07 1.43
N GLN A 361 -0.26 24.23 0.39
CA GLN A 361 0.56 24.29 -0.83
C GLN A 361 2.07 24.29 -0.56
N GLN A 362 2.51 23.81 0.61
CA GLN A 362 3.91 23.67 0.99
C GLN A 362 4.42 22.23 0.87
N SER A 363 3.77 21.42 0.04
CA SER A 363 4.20 20.04 -0.16
C SER A 363 5.49 19.98 -0.98
N GLY A 364 6.43 19.20 -0.49
CA GLY A 364 7.64 18.81 -1.20
C GLY A 364 7.59 17.35 -1.58
N LEU A 365 8.22 17.02 -2.69
CA LEU A 365 8.48 15.65 -3.09
C LEU A 365 9.88 15.60 -3.66
N LEU A 366 10.64 14.55 -3.33
CA LEU A 366 11.91 14.26 -3.94
C LEU A 366 11.89 12.89 -4.60
N ILE A 367 12.59 12.82 -5.73
CA ILE A 367 12.87 11.57 -6.44
C ILE A 367 14.37 11.38 -6.45
N ALA A 368 14.84 10.23 -5.99
CA ALA A 368 16.21 9.81 -6.15
C ALA A 368 16.26 8.61 -7.10
N THR A 369 17.08 8.68 -8.14
CA THR A 369 17.33 7.57 -9.07
C THR A 369 18.79 7.18 -9.05
N ARG A 370 19.10 5.89 -9.10
CA ARG A 370 20.48 5.45 -9.27
C ARG A 370 20.96 5.77 -10.69
N GLU A 371 22.18 6.26 -10.81
CA GLU A 371 22.88 6.31 -12.10
C GLU A 371 22.93 4.90 -12.68
N SER A 372 22.44 4.75 -13.91
CA SER A 372 22.66 3.53 -14.66
C SER A 372 24.14 3.48 -15.01
N ASN A 373 24.85 2.44 -14.56
CA ASN A 373 26.20 2.15 -15.05
C ASN A 373 26.18 1.82 -16.54
#